data_AF-A0A9N7N1R2-F1
#
_entry.id   AF-A0A9N7N1R2-F1
#
_cell.length_a   1.000
_cell.length_b   1.000
_cell.length_c   1.000
_cell.angle_alpha   90.00
_cell.angle_beta   90.00
_cell.angle_gamma   90.00
#
_symmetry.space_group_name_H-M   'P 1'
#
loop_
_entity.id
_entity.type
_entity.pdbx_description
1 polymer ?
#
loop_
_entity_poly.entity_id
_entity_poly.type
_entity_poly.pdbx_seq_one_letter_code
_entity_poly.pdbx_strand_id
1 'polypeptide(L)' 'GFLMNILEQYKLFSSQAINLQKSAVFFSRNTPLHLQRSICSSLNNITSHRSTKYLGLPLGIGRSKKEVFAYL' A
#
# COMPACT_ATOMS: atom_id res chain seq x y z
N GLY A 1 14.00 -5.78 -7.16
CA GLY A 1 13.56 -6.65 -6.04
C GLY A 1 12.59 -7.71 -6.55
N PHE A 2 12.48 -8.86 -5.87
CA PHE A 2 11.66 -10.00 -6.32
C PHE A 2 10.21 -9.62 -6.67
N LEU A 3 9.53 -8.84 -5.82
CA LEU A 3 8.15 -8.40 -6.09
C LEU A 3 8.05 -7.53 -7.35
N MET A 4 8.98 -6.59 -7.57
CA MET A 4 8.97 -5.74 -8.75
C MET A 4 9.13 -6.54 -10.05
N ASN A 5 9.93 -7.61 -10.03
CA ASN A 5 10.04 -8.52 -11.17
C ASN A 5 8.70 -9.20 -11.47
N ILE A 6 7.98 -9.68 -10.45
CA ILE A 6 6.65 -10.28 -10.64
C ILE A 6 5.67 -9.27 -11.27
N LEU A 7 5.67 -8.02 -10.77
CA LEU A 7 4.80 -6.97 -11.31
C LEU A 7 5.13 -6.63 -12.77
N GLU A 8 6.40 -6.69 -13.14
CA GLU A 8 6.85 -6.52 -14.53
C GLU A 8 6.41 -7.68 -15.43
N GLN A 9 6.56 -8.93 -14.98
CA GLN A 9 6.06 -10.10 -15.70
C GLN A 9 4.54 -10.05 -15.88
N TYR A 10 3.81 -9.66 -14.84
CA TYR A 10 2.37 -9.44 -14.92
C TYR A 10 2.03 -8.38 -15.97
N LYS A 11 2.75 -7.25 -15.99
CA LYS A 11 2.55 -6.20 -17.00
C LYS A 11 2.74 -6.73 -18.42
N LEU A 12 3.78 -7.53 -18.66
CA LEU A 12 4.07 -8.09 -19.98
C LEU A 12 2.99 -9.09 -20.42
N PHE A 13 2.57 -9.99 -19.53
CA PHE A 13 1.59 -11.02 -19.84
C PHE A 13 0.17 -10.45 -20.02
N SER A 14 -0.25 -9.57 -19.11
CA SER A 14 -1.62 -9.01 -19.11
C SER A 14 -1.78 -7.78 -20.00
N SER A 15 -0.67 -7.18 -20.45
CA SER A 15 -0.64 -5.83 -21.05
C SER A 15 -1.20 -4.73 -20.13
N GLN A 16 -1.30 -4.98 -18.82
CA GLN A 16 -1.79 -4.01 -17.84
C GLN A 16 -0.65 -3.50 -16.95
N ALA A 17 -0.40 -2.19 -16.99
CA ALA A 17 0.58 -1.57 -16.12
C ALA A 17 -0.03 -1.25 -14.74
N ILE A 18 0.72 -1.55 -13.67
CA ILE A 18 0.33 -1.22 -12.30
C ILE A 18 0.67 0.24 -12.02
N ASN A 19 -0.29 0.98 -11.48
CA ASN A 19 -0.07 2.35 -11.05
C ASN A 19 0.54 2.36 -9.63
N LEU A 20 1.86 2.46 -9.57
CA LEU A 20 2.60 2.51 -8.29
C LEU A 20 2.29 3.76 -7.46
N GLN A 21 1.89 4.89 -8.08
CA GLN A 21 1.51 6.12 -7.38
C GLN A 21 0.16 5.98 -6.65
N LYS A 22 -0.75 5.14 -7.16
CA LYS A 22 -2.03 4.80 -6.51
C LYS A 22 -1.93 3.58 -5.61
N SER A 23 -0.79 2.89 -5.62
CA SER A 23 -0.53 1.74 -4.78
C SER A 23 0.00 2.19 -3.43
N ALA A 24 -0.25 1.41 -2.38
CA ALA A 24 0.23 1.69 -1.03
C ALA A 24 0.60 0.40 -0.30
N VAL A 25 1.53 0.50 0.64
CA VAL A 25 1.89 -0.60 1.55
C VAL A 25 1.41 -0.27 2.94
N PHE A 26 0.77 -1.25 3.59
CA PHE A 26 0.30 -1.15 4.96
C PHE A 26 1.19 -1.98 5.89
N PHE A 27 1.57 -1.37 7.00
CA PHE A 27 2.37 -2.02 8.02
C PHE A 27 1.58 -2.18 9.32
N SER A 28 1.79 -3.30 10.01
CA SER A 28 1.26 -3.46 11.37
C SER A 28 1.99 -2.54 12.34
N ARG A 29 1.37 -2.25 13.49
CA ARG A 29 1.98 -1.44 14.56
C ARG A 29 3.32 -1.98 15.06
N ASN A 30 3.55 -3.28 14.90
CA ASN A 30 4.73 -3.98 15.37
C ASN A 30 5.89 -3.94 14.36
N THR A 31 5.72 -3.28 13.22
CA THR A 31 6.78 -3.20 12.18
C THR A 31 7.72 -2.04 12.48
N PRO A 32 9.02 -2.26 12.73
CA PRO A 32 9.97 -1.17 13.01
C PRO A 32 10.12 -0.19 11.84
N LEU A 33 10.32 1.11 12.13
CA LEU A 33 10.44 2.15 11.09
C LEU A 33 11.57 1.91 10.10
N HIS A 34 12.72 1.38 10.55
CA HIS A 34 13.84 1.08 9.65
C HIS A 34 13.44 0.02 8.61
N LEU A 35 12.68 -0.99 9.03
CA LEU A 35 12.21 -2.06 8.16
C LEU A 35 11.16 -1.52 7.18
N GLN A 36 10.24 -0.67 7.63
CA GLN A 36 9.28 0.00 6.74
C GLN A 36 9.99 0.79 5.64
N ARG A 37 11.00 1.59 5.99
CA ARG A 37 11.80 2.36 5.02
C ARG A 37 12.54 1.47 4.04
N SER A 38 13.16 0.40 4.53
CA SER A 38 13.86 -0.58 3.69
C SER A 38 12.91 -1.23 2.68
N ILE A 39 11.71 -1.62 3.12
CA ILE A 39 10.69 -2.20 2.24
C ILE A 39 10.22 -1.19 1.21
N CYS A 40 9.84 0.03 1.61
CA CYS A 40 9.40 1.08 0.68
C CYS A 40 10.47 1.40 -0.37
N SER A 41 11.74 1.49 0.03
CA SER A 41 12.86 1.72 -0.89
C SER A 41 13.00 0.59 -1.91
N SER A 42 12.85 -0.67 -1.48
CA SER A 42 12.88 -1.84 -2.38
C SER A 42 11.72 -1.90 -3.38
N LEU A 43 10.65 -1.13 -3.12
CA LEU A 43 9.42 -1.10 -3.89
C LEU A 43 9.27 0.19 -4.70
N ASN A 44 10.36 0.71 -5.27
CA ASN A 44 10.36 1.95 -6.05
C ASN A 44 9.75 3.15 -5.30
N ASN A 45 10.00 3.23 -3.99
CA ASN A 45 9.53 4.32 -3.11
C ASN A 45 8.00 4.47 -3.05
N ILE A 46 7.24 3.37 -3.14
CA ILE A 46 5.81 3.38 -2.83
C ILE A 46 5.61 3.94 -1.41
N THR A 47 4.81 4.99 -1.29
CA THR A 47 4.49 5.64 -0.02
C THR A 47 3.57 4.77 0.82
N SER A 48 3.90 4.62 2.10
CA SER A 48 3.00 4.04 3.09
C SER A 48 1.97 5.10 3.50
N HIS A 49 0.78 5.06 2.92
CA HIS A 49 -0.31 5.93 3.33
C HIS A 49 -1.13 5.25 4.42
N ARG A 50 -1.29 5.92 5.58
CA ARG A 50 -2.19 5.47 6.65
C ARG A 50 -3.68 5.66 6.33
N SER A 51 -3.99 6.47 5.32
CA SER A 51 -5.35 6.78 4.92
C SER A 51 -5.44 6.63 3.40
N THR A 52 -5.77 5.44 2.94
CA THR A 52 -6.28 5.26 1.57
C THR A 52 -7.71 4.78 1.65
N LYS A 53 -8.51 5.06 0.62
CA LYS A 53 -9.90 4.59 0.53
C LYS A 53 -9.96 3.44 -0.48
N TYR A 54 -10.63 2.36 -0.15
CA TYR A 54 -11.04 1.33 -1.09
C TYR A 54 -12.52 1.50 -1.39
N LEU A 55 -12.84 1.78 -2.65
CA LEU A 55 -14.23 1.97 -3.10
C LEU A 55 -15.02 2.97 -2.21
N GLY A 56 -14.35 4.03 -1.74
CA GLY A 56 -14.94 5.06 -0.88
C GLY A 56 -14.82 4.81 0.63
N LEU A 57 -14.43 3.60 1.05
CA LEU A 57 -14.29 3.23 2.47
C LEU A 57 -12.82 3.28 2.94
N PRO A 58 -12.50 3.71 4.17
CA PRO A 58 -11.12 3.71 4.66
C PRO A 58 -10.51 2.31 4.70
N LEU A 59 -9.36 2.13 4.05
CA LEU A 59 -8.49 0.96 4.17
C LEU A 59 -7.62 1.12 5.42
N GLY A 60 -7.82 0.25 6.40
CA GLY A 60 -7.16 0.32 7.71
C GLY A 60 -8.17 0.62 8.80
N ILE A 61 -9.03 -0.35 9.08
CA ILE A 61 -9.95 -0.30 10.21
C ILE A 61 -9.10 -0.33 11.49
N GLY A 62 -8.94 0.83 12.12
CA GLY A 62 -8.45 0.92 13.49
C GLY A 62 -9.43 0.25 14.46
N ARG A 63 -9.15 0.31 15.77
CA ARG A 63 -10.06 -0.27 16.77
C ARG A 63 -11.42 0.43 16.84
N SER A 64 -11.54 1.65 16.33
CA SER A 64 -12.73 2.49 16.45
C SER A 64 -13.49 2.61 15.13
N LYS A 65 -14.71 2.07 15.09
CA LYS A 65 -15.67 2.34 14.01
C LYS A 65 -16.02 3.83 13.91
N LYS A 66 -15.88 4.59 15.00
CA LYS A 66 -16.17 6.04 15.05
C LYS A 66 -15.19 6.86 14.21
N GLU A 67 -13.91 6.48 14.18
CA GLU A 67 -12.91 7.13 13.32
C GLU A 67 -13.12 6.78 11.84
N VAL A 68 -13.55 5.54 11.57
CA VAL A 68 -13.84 5.06 10.20
C VAL A 68 -14.99 5.84 9.58
N PHE A 69 -16.02 6.18 10.33
CA PHE A 69 -17.21 6.90 9.82
C PHE A 69 -17.21 8.40 10.09
N ALA A 70 -16.11 9.00 10.58
CA ALA A 70 -16.06 10.44 10.87
C ALA A 70 -16.22 11.35 9.64
N TYR A 71 -16.20 10.77 8.43
CA TYR A 71 -16.46 11.47 7.17
C TYR A 71 -17.93 11.40 6.71
N LEU A 72 -18.77 10.62 7.40
CA LEU A 72 -20.24 10.62 7.24
C LEU A 72 -20.84 11.69 8.16
#